data_AF-A0A1D2LQY4-F1
#
_entry.id   AF-A0A1D2LQY4-F1
#
_cell.length_a   1.000
_cell.length_b   1.000
_cell.length_c   1.000
_cell.angle_alpha   90.00
_cell.angle_beta   90.00
_cell.angle_gamma   90.00
#
_symmetry.space_group_name_H-M   'P 1'
#
loop_
_entity.id
_entity.type
_entity.pdbx_description
1 polymer ?
#
loop_
_entity_poly.entity_id
_entity_poly.type
_entity_poly.pdbx_seq_one_letter_code
_entity_poly.pdbx_strand_id
1 'polypeptide(L)'
;MKKYLFLTGIVIFGLIAIIVYTNDFAMTINEDTVKFKDRRIAIEYSEPKSSKKKPGLILFIHGDGSVNKNSDEGYYPAWETLAEENIISVSWDKPGVGNSTGNWLEQDMEDRKDEAERVLKWALDTFDVDPNRVGVWGASQGGWVITKLLNNNIDIKFAIGVAPAVNWMRQGKFNTVSEMEYEGYSSKEINKRLSIESKVNDYLNQNDYQGYLNSKLEKDIIEKDRWDFIRKNMGLDNTKELAKIKKPYYLIVGDHDINVDTKETEEVYQKHITKEYLTVYNIKNATHRMLKPRHQKDNVMTVGESIFNPRAIFAPGYLNALKDIGKGL
;
A
#
# COMPACT_ATOMS: atom_id res chain seq x y z
N MET A 1 45.80 12.05 18.17
CA MET A 1 44.42 11.85 18.69
C MET A 1 43.50 13.05 18.47
N LYS A 2 43.79 14.26 18.98
CA LYS A 2 42.89 15.44 18.83
C LYS A 2 42.50 15.80 17.38
N LYS A 3 43.43 15.70 16.43
CA LYS A 3 43.15 15.96 14.99
C LYS A 3 42.17 14.94 14.40
N TYR A 4 42.28 13.66 14.78
CA TYR A 4 41.36 12.61 14.34
C TYR A 4 39.97 12.79 14.95
N LEU A 5 39.87 13.13 16.24
CA LEU A 5 38.58 13.47 16.88
C LEU A 5 37.89 14.67 16.22
N PHE A 6 38.66 15.70 15.84
CA PHE A 6 38.13 16.88 15.15
C PHE A 6 37.62 16.55 13.74
N LEU A 7 38.39 15.77 12.96
CA LEU A 7 37.97 15.28 11.64
C LEU A 7 36.73 14.40 11.72
N THR A 8 36.67 13.48 12.70
CA THR A 8 35.47 12.66 12.95
C THR A 8 34.26 13.51 13.30
N GLY A 9 34.44 14.56 14.13
CA GLY A 9 33.36 15.50 14.46
C GLY A 9 32.79 16.24 13.24
N ILE A 10 33.65 16.69 12.32
CA ILE A 10 33.22 17.36 11.08
C ILE A 10 32.41 16.39 10.20
N VAL A 11 32.88 15.14 10.05
CA VAL A 11 32.19 14.13 9.25
C VAL A 11 30.81 13.82 9.83
N ILE A 12 30.71 13.63 11.15
CA ILE A 12 29.43 13.37 11.82
C ILE A 12 28.47 14.55 11.64
N PHE A 13 28.95 15.79 11.85
CA PHE A 13 28.12 16.97 11.66
C PHE A 13 27.64 17.11 10.21
N GLY A 14 28.52 16.85 9.24
CA GLY A 14 28.17 16.83 7.82
C GLY A 14 27.10 15.79 7.49
N LEU A 15 27.21 14.57 8.02
CA LEU A 15 26.20 13.52 7.83
C LEU A 15 24.86 13.90 8.46
N ILE A 16 24.86 14.45 9.68
CA ILE A 16 23.62 14.92 10.33
C ILE A 16 22.99 16.05 9.51
N ALA A 17 23.78 17.02 9.04
CA ALA A 17 23.27 18.11 8.21
C ALA A 17 22.67 17.60 6.89
N ILE A 18 23.30 16.61 6.25
CA ILE A 18 22.76 15.94 5.07
C ILE A 18 21.43 15.28 5.41
N ILE A 19 21.35 14.49 6.48
CA ILE A 19 20.12 13.80 6.90
C ILE A 19 19.01 14.80 7.19
N VAL A 20 19.28 15.86 7.95
CA VAL A 20 18.29 16.90 8.25
C VAL A 20 17.80 17.58 6.98
N TYR A 21 18.72 17.91 6.06
CA TYR A 21 18.37 18.53 4.80
C TYR A 21 17.54 17.62 3.89
N THR A 22 17.92 16.34 3.76
CA THR A 22 17.24 15.40 2.87
C THR A 22 15.94 14.85 3.45
N ASN A 23 15.70 15.00 4.75
CA ASN A 23 14.43 14.68 5.41
C ASN A 23 13.58 15.94 5.71
N ASP A 24 13.99 17.13 5.26
CA ASP A 24 13.09 18.28 5.20
C ASP A 24 12.16 18.09 3.98
N PHE A 25 10.93 17.68 4.26
CA PHE A 25 9.90 17.51 3.24
C PHE A 25 9.13 18.81 3.00
N ALA A 26 8.66 19.03 1.78
CA ALA A 26 7.82 20.18 1.39
C ALA A 26 6.37 20.08 1.90
N MET A 27 6.17 19.54 3.10
CA MET A 27 4.88 19.33 3.76
C MET A 27 5.02 19.46 5.28
N THR A 28 3.91 19.66 5.98
CA THR A 28 3.81 19.52 7.43
C THR A 28 3.19 18.16 7.75
N ILE A 29 3.75 17.42 8.72
CA ILE A 29 3.17 16.18 9.22
C ILE A 29 2.47 16.46 10.54
N ASN A 30 1.25 15.99 10.67
CA ASN A 30 0.45 16.10 11.88
C ASN A 30 -0.19 14.75 12.21
N GLU A 31 -0.54 14.58 13.48
CA GLU A 31 -1.22 13.38 13.97
C GLU A 31 -2.58 13.75 14.58
N ASP A 32 -3.52 12.81 14.52
CA ASP A 32 -4.79 12.90 15.25
C ASP A 32 -5.28 11.49 15.61
N THR A 33 -6.46 11.40 16.20
CA THR A 33 -7.08 10.16 16.61
C THR A 33 -8.59 10.22 16.43
N VAL A 34 -9.13 9.28 15.66
CA VAL A 34 -10.56 9.04 15.58
C VAL A 34 -10.97 8.01 16.63
N LYS A 35 -11.95 8.37 17.46
CA LYS A 35 -12.58 7.45 18.42
C LYS A 35 -13.91 6.96 17.85
N PHE A 36 -14.13 5.66 17.87
CA PHE A 36 -15.39 5.05 17.47
C PHE A 36 -15.74 3.89 18.40
N LYS A 37 -16.79 4.06 19.20
CA LYS A 37 -17.13 3.14 20.31
C LYS A 37 -15.88 2.95 21.20
N ASP A 38 -15.49 1.70 21.44
CA ASP A 38 -14.30 1.34 22.21
C ASP A 38 -13.03 1.26 21.34
N ARG A 39 -13.12 1.59 20.05
CA ARG A 39 -11.97 1.58 19.14
C ARG A 39 -11.35 2.97 19.01
N ARG A 40 -10.02 2.99 18.93
CA ARG A 40 -9.18 4.14 18.61
C ARG A 40 -8.46 3.88 17.30
N ILE A 41 -8.53 4.84 16.37
CA ILE A 41 -7.82 4.84 15.09
C ILE A 41 -6.81 6.00 15.15
N ALA A 42 -5.53 5.68 15.20
CA ALA A 42 -4.45 6.67 15.19
C ALA A 42 -4.15 7.10 13.75
N ILE A 43 -4.22 8.40 13.48
CA ILE A 43 -4.13 8.98 12.14
C ILE A 43 -2.85 9.80 12.04
N GLU A 44 -2.25 9.78 10.85
CA GLU A 44 -1.24 10.77 10.45
C GLU A 44 -1.60 11.32 9.08
N TYR A 45 -1.33 12.61 8.88
CA TYR A 45 -1.64 13.29 7.64
C TYR A 45 -0.59 14.34 7.31
N SER A 46 -0.42 14.58 6.01
CA SER A 46 0.41 15.65 5.48
C SER A 46 -0.44 16.83 5.03
N GLU A 47 0.03 18.04 5.31
CA GLU A 47 -0.54 19.29 4.81
C GLU A 47 0.47 20.05 3.94
N PRO A 48 0.01 20.70 2.86
CA PRO A 48 0.87 21.59 2.07
C PRO A 48 1.29 22.83 2.89
N LYS A 49 2.58 23.21 2.86
CA LYS A 49 3.13 24.31 3.68
C LYS A 49 2.51 25.70 3.39
N SER A 50 1.93 25.93 2.22
CA SER A 50 1.14 27.16 1.92
C SER A 50 0.37 27.03 0.61
N SER A 51 -0.94 27.25 0.63
CA SER A 51 -1.76 27.44 -0.56
C SER A 51 -2.94 28.37 -0.26
N LYS A 52 -3.30 29.22 -1.23
CA LYS A 52 -4.50 30.07 -1.17
C LYS A 52 -5.77 29.35 -1.65
N LYS A 53 -5.64 28.15 -2.21
CA LYS A 53 -6.74 27.34 -2.73
C LYS A 53 -7.06 26.22 -1.77
N LYS A 54 -8.34 25.84 -1.70
CA LYS A 54 -8.75 24.63 -0.97
C LYS A 54 -7.94 23.42 -1.49
N PRO A 55 -7.31 22.65 -0.60
CA PRO A 55 -6.52 21.51 -1.00
C PRO A 55 -7.40 20.36 -1.49
N GLY A 56 -6.85 19.50 -2.34
CA GLY A 56 -7.43 18.17 -2.56
C GLY A 56 -7.16 17.27 -1.35
N LEU A 57 -7.74 16.06 -1.36
CA LEU A 57 -7.55 15.08 -0.28
C LEU A 57 -7.44 13.67 -0.84
N ILE A 58 -6.45 12.91 -0.39
CA ILE A 58 -6.28 11.50 -0.74
C ILE A 58 -6.10 10.67 0.52
N LEU A 59 -6.99 9.68 0.73
CA LEU A 59 -6.80 8.65 1.75
C LEU A 59 -5.89 7.53 1.24
N PHE A 60 -4.85 7.19 1.99
CA PHE A 60 -3.95 6.07 1.69
C PHE A 60 -4.40 4.81 2.43
N ILE A 61 -4.74 3.77 1.68
CA ILE A 61 -5.21 2.49 2.21
C ILE A 61 -4.14 1.42 1.98
N HIS A 62 -3.64 0.87 3.08
CA HIS A 62 -2.55 -0.08 3.11
C HIS A 62 -2.84 -1.41 2.39
N GLY A 63 -1.77 -2.15 2.06
CA GLY A 63 -1.84 -3.53 1.55
C GLY A 63 -2.18 -4.57 2.62
N ASP A 64 -1.72 -5.81 2.46
CA ASP A 64 -1.78 -6.86 3.48
C ASP A 64 -0.70 -6.63 4.56
N GLY A 65 -0.87 -7.21 5.76
CA GLY A 65 0.11 -7.14 6.84
C GLY A 65 -0.14 -6.05 7.90
N SER A 66 0.66 -6.07 8.96
CA SER A 66 0.63 -5.09 10.06
C SER A 66 1.35 -3.81 9.64
N VAL A 67 0.61 -2.81 9.14
CA VAL A 67 1.16 -1.56 8.61
C VAL A 67 0.71 -0.38 9.49
N ASN A 68 1.66 0.47 9.89
CA ASN A 68 1.39 1.72 10.60
C ASN A 68 1.02 2.85 9.63
N LYS A 69 0.51 3.94 10.19
CA LYS A 69 -0.07 5.09 9.47
C LYS A 69 0.81 5.68 8.36
N ASN A 70 2.13 5.54 8.39
CA ASN A 70 3.03 6.06 7.36
C ASN A 70 3.89 5.01 6.65
N SER A 71 3.62 3.72 6.90
CA SER A 71 4.41 2.59 6.38
C SER A 71 5.90 2.74 6.71
N ASP A 72 6.21 3.03 7.98
CA ASP A 72 7.55 3.31 8.50
C ASP A 72 8.20 4.45 7.71
N GLU A 73 7.48 5.58 7.60
CA GLU A 73 7.85 6.78 6.84
C GLU A 73 7.97 6.57 5.32
N GLY A 74 7.73 5.36 4.82
CA GLY A 74 7.79 5.01 3.40
C GLY A 74 6.78 5.78 2.53
N TYR A 75 5.75 6.37 3.12
CA TYR A 75 4.81 7.23 2.40
C TYR A 75 5.28 8.67 2.19
N TYR A 76 6.27 9.16 2.94
CA TYR A 76 6.60 10.58 2.93
C TYR A 76 7.01 11.14 1.56
N PRO A 77 7.80 10.46 0.72
CA PRO A 77 8.10 10.97 -0.63
C PRO A 77 6.86 11.07 -1.53
N ALA A 78 5.91 10.15 -1.41
CA ALA A 78 4.65 10.19 -2.14
C ALA A 78 3.74 11.33 -1.62
N TRP A 79 3.65 11.47 -0.30
CA TRP A 79 2.88 12.54 0.34
C TRP A 79 3.42 13.93 0.04
N GLU A 80 4.75 14.09 0.01
CA GLU A 80 5.38 15.34 -0.39
C GLU A 80 5.03 15.68 -1.84
N THR A 81 5.14 14.70 -2.74
CA THR A 81 4.81 14.89 -4.16
C THR A 81 3.36 15.37 -4.33
N LEU A 82 2.43 14.85 -3.53
CA LEU A 82 1.02 15.28 -3.53
C LEU A 82 0.83 16.65 -2.86
N ALA A 83 1.55 16.93 -1.77
CA ALA A 83 1.51 18.20 -1.08
C ALA A 83 2.01 19.35 -1.97
N GLU A 84 3.03 19.11 -2.82
CA GLU A 84 3.46 20.07 -3.85
C GLU A 84 2.34 20.45 -4.83
N GLU A 85 1.38 19.56 -5.07
CA GLU A 85 0.20 19.78 -5.92
C GLU A 85 -1.04 20.18 -5.10
N ASN A 86 -0.82 20.69 -3.88
CA ASN A 86 -1.84 21.16 -2.94
C ASN A 86 -2.88 20.08 -2.58
N ILE A 87 -2.40 18.90 -2.20
CA ILE A 87 -3.23 17.76 -1.78
C ILE A 87 -2.81 17.31 -0.39
N ILE A 88 -3.78 17.17 0.51
CA ILE A 88 -3.62 16.56 1.83
C ILE A 88 -3.61 15.04 1.65
N SER A 89 -2.61 14.37 2.22
CA SER A 89 -2.59 12.90 2.28
C SER A 89 -2.91 12.45 3.70
N VAL A 90 -3.80 11.48 3.87
CA VAL A 90 -4.22 10.97 5.18
C VAL A 90 -4.07 9.45 5.20
N SER A 91 -3.59 8.92 6.31
CA SER A 91 -3.49 7.48 6.56
C SER A 91 -3.57 7.19 8.05
N TRP A 92 -3.70 5.91 8.43
CA TRP A 92 -3.94 5.52 9.81
C TRP A 92 -3.33 4.17 10.16
N ASP A 93 -3.02 3.99 11.44
CA ASP A 93 -2.56 2.71 11.93
C ASP A 93 -3.69 1.68 11.76
N LYS A 94 -3.39 0.55 11.11
CA LYS A 94 -4.34 -0.57 11.09
C LYS A 94 -4.73 -1.02 12.50
N PRO A 95 -5.89 -1.68 12.69
CA PRO A 95 -6.28 -2.16 14.00
C PRO A 95 -5.21 -3.05 14.66
N GLY A 96 -4.84 -2.72 15.89
CA GLY A 96 -3.80 -3.43 16.65
C GLY A 96 -2.36 -3.07 16.28
N VAL A 97 -2.15 -2.11 15.38
CA VAL A 97 -0.84 -1.61 14.99
C VAL A 97 -0.63 -0.23 15.61
N GLY A 98 0.62 0.09 15.98
CA GLY A 98 0.98 1.40 16.53
C GLY A 98 0.09 1.79 17.70
N ASN A 99 -0.63 2.90 17.55
CA ASN A 99 -1.53 3.42 18.57
C ASN A 99 -3.02 3.06 18.32
N SER A 100 -3.34 2.35 17.25
CA SER A 100 -4.70 1.85 16.97
C SER A 100 -5.03 0.61 17.80
N THR A 101 -6.27 0.54 18.29
CA THR A 101 -6.77 -0.65 19.01
C THR A 101 -7.40 -1.67 18.06
N GLY A 102 -7.54 -2.93 18.49
CA GLY A 102 -8.22 -3.99 17.74
C GLY A 102 -7.22 -4.98 17.13
N ASN A 103 -7.64 -5.69 16.09
CA ASN A 103 -6.79 -6.64 15.37
C ASN A 103 -7.18 -6.64 13.88
N TRP A 104 -6.24 -6.28 13.00
CA TRP A 104 -6.50 -6.19 11.56
C TRP A 104 -6.81 -7.56 10.92
N LEU A 105 -6.39 -8.67 11.55
CA LEU A 105 -6.73 -10.03 11.10
C LEU A 105 -8.22 -10.35 11.30
N GLU A 106 -8.95 -9.56 12.09
CA GLU A 106 -10.40 -9.71 12.23
C GLU A 106 -11.17 -9.11 11.04
N GLN A 107 -10.55 -8.31 10.18
CA GLN A 107 -11.24 -7.58 9.11
C GLN A 107 -11.35 -8.38 7.80
N ASP A 108 -12.47 -8.25 7.08
CA ASP A 108 -12.49 -8.41 5.62
C ASP A 108 -12.42 -7.07 4.87
N MET A 109 -12.54 -7.11 3.54
CA MET A 109 -12.46 -5.90 2.72
C MET A 109 -13.66 -4.97 2.90
N GLU A 110 -14.80 -5.47 3.40
CA GLU A 110 -15.95 -4.63 3.73
C GLU A 110 -15.72 -3.91 5.05
N ASP A 111 -15.22 -4.61 6.07
CA ASP A 111 -14.80 -4.01 7.35
C ASP A 111 -13.75 -2.91 7.12
N ARG A 112 -12.77 -3.16 6.22
CA ARG A 112 -11.75 -2.18 5.85
C ARG A 112 -12.32 -0.98 5.09
N LYS A 113 -13.34 -1.20 4.25
CA LYS A 113 -14.06 -0.11 3.54
C LYS A 113 -14.82 0.76 4.54
N ASP A 114 -15.54 0.15 5.48
CA ASP A 114 -16.27 0.87 6.53
C ASP A 114 -15.33 1.67 7.46
N GLU A 115 -14.14 1.14 7.77
CA GLU A 115 -13.11 1.87 8.52
C GLU A 115 -12.59 3.08 7.72
N ALA A 116 -12.29 2.90 6.44
CA ALA A 116 -11.84 3.98 5.57
C ALA A 116 -12.91 5.08 5.41
N GLU A 117 -14.20 4.73 5.37
CA GLU A 117 -15.29 5.71 5.35
C GLU A 117 -15.35 6.55 6.64
N ARG A 118 -14.97 5.98 7.80
CA ARG A 118 -14.90 6.74 9.07
C ARG A 118 -13.75 7.73 9.04
N VAL A 119 -12.59 7.30 8.55
CA VAL A 119 -11.44 8.20 8.39
C VAL A 119 -11.74 9.28 7.36
N LEU A 120 -12.42 8.94 6.26
CA LEU A 120 -12.88 9.92 5.26
C LEU A 120 -13.80 10.95 5.89
N LYS A 121 -14.79 10.51 6.66
CA LYS A 121 -15.72 11.42 7.32
C LYS A 121 -14.98 12.39 8.26
N TRP A 122 -14.08 11.87 9.10
CA TRP A 122 -13.27 12.72 9.98
C TRP A 122 -12.43 13.72 9.18
N ALA A 123 -11.83 13.29 8.07
CA ALA A 123 -11.02 14.16 7.23
C ALA A 123 -11.85 15.28 6.60
N LEU A 124 -13.03 14.97 6.07
CA LEU A 124 -13.94 15.97 5.47
C LEU A 124 -14.54 16.93 6.52
N ASP A 125 -14.67 16.51 7.78
CA ASP A 125 -15.10 17.38 8.88
C ASP A 125 -13.94 18.27 9.40
N THR A 126 -12.69 17.81 9.28
CA THR A 126 -11.49 18.49 9.80
C THR A 126 -10.93 19.53 8.82
N PHE A 127 -10.95 19.25 7.52
CA PHE A 127 -10.29 20.07 6.50
C PHE A 127 -11.30 20.75 5.56
N ASP A 128 -11.06 22.03 5.23
CA ASP A 128 -11.81 22.73 4.18
C ASP A 128 -11.26 22.40 2.78
N VAL A 129 -11.57 21.18 2.31
CA VAL A 129 -11.06 20.63 1.04
C VAL A 129 -11.91 21.05 -0.17
N ASP A 130 -11.33 20.97 -1.36
CA ASP A 130 -12.10 21.02 -2.61
C ASP A 130 -12.87 19.69 -2.77
N PRO A 131 -14.21 19.70 -2.73
CA PRO A 131 -15.01 18.48 -2.80
C PRO A 131 -14.89 17.75 -4.15
N ASN A 132 -14.34 18.38 -5.19
CA ASN A 132 -14.10 17.73 -6.49
C ASN A 132 -12.73 17.04 -6.57
N ARG A 133 -11.85 17.26 -5.59
CA ARG A 133 -10.48 16.73 -5.55
C ARG A 133 -10.26 15.77 -4.37
N VAL A 134 -11.32 15.03 -4.00
CA VAL A 134 -11.28 13.99 -2.97
C VAL A 134 -11.10 12.62 -3.64
N GLY A 135 -10.08 11.88 -3.25
CA GLY A 135 -9.77 10.57 -3.82
C GLY A 135 -9.24 9.58 -2.80
N VAL A 136 -8.96 8.38 -3.30
CA VAL A 136 -8.40 7.29 -2.50
C VAL A 136 -7.22 6.67 -3.22
N TRP A 137 -6.20 6.29 -2.47
CA TRP A 137 -5.01 5.60 -2.91
C TRP A 137 -4.96 4.24 -2.22
N GLY A 138 -4.69 3.16 -2.94
CA GLY A 138 -4.69 1.82 -2.35
C GLY A 138 -3.60 0.95 -2.95
N ALA A 139 -2.76 0.38 -2.08
CA ALA A 139 -1.69 -0.52 -2.49
C ALA A 139 -2.07 -1.99 -2.33
N SER A 140 -1.72 -2.85 -3.29
CA SER A 140 -1.88 -4.30 -3.16
C SER A 140 -3.31 -4.70 -2.77
N GLN A 141 -3.52 -5.32 -1.60
CA GLN A 141 -4.84 -5.63 -1.04
C GLN A 141 -5.75 -4.40 -0.89
N GLY A 142 -5.19 -3.21 -0.71
CA GLY A 142 -5.92 -1.95 -0.69
C GLY A 142 -6.70 -1.68 -1.98
N GLY A 143 -6.31 -2.30 -3.10
CA GLY A 143 -7.01 -2.25 -4.39
C GLY A 143 -8.50 -2.66 -4.31
N TRP A 144 -8.81 -3.72 -3.54
CA TRP A 144 -10.20 -4.15 -3.34
C TRP A 144 -11.01 -3.12 -2.55
N VAL A 145 -10.39 -2.50 -1.55
CA VAL A 145 -11.03 -1.50 -0.67
C VAL A 145 -11.32 -0.21 -1.44
N ILE A 146 -10.35 0.32 -2.18
CA ILE A 146 -10.55 1.57 -2.95
C ILE A 146 -11.58 1.41 -4.07
N THR A 147 -11.68 0.22 -4.67
CA THR A 147 -12.67 -0.06 -5.70
C THR A 147 -14.08 0.00 -5.12
N LYS A 148 -14.29 -0.63 -3.96
CA LYS A 148 -15.57 -0.56 -3.21
C LYS A 148 -15.91 0.86 -2.81
N LEU A 149 -14.94 1.61 -2.28
CA LEU A 149 -15.12 3.00 -1.87
C LEU A 149 -15.52 3.89 -3.06
N LEU A 150 -14.82 3.79 -4.18
CA LEU A 150 -15.08 4.59 -5.38
C LEU A 150 -16.51 4.39 -5.91
N ASN A 151 -16.98 3.14 -5.89
CA ASN A 151 -18.31 2.76 -6.37
C ASN A 151 -19.43 3.19 -5.42
N ASN A 152 -19.21 3.17 -4.10
CA ASN A 152 -20.28 3.28 -3.12
C ASN A 152 -20.31 4.61 -2.35
N ASN A 153 -19.29 5.46 -2.50
CA ASN A 153 -19.21 6.75 -1.83
C ASN A 153 -19.17 7.91 -2.84
N ILE A 154 -20.13 8.83 -2.75
CA ILE A 154 -20.27 9.95 -3.69
C ILE A 154 -19.21 11.04 -3.50
N ASP A 155 -18.62 11.16 -2.31
CA ASP A 155 -17.61 12.18 -2.00
C ASP A 155 -16.28 11.85 -2.68
N ILE A 156 -15.98 10.57 -2.89
CA ILE A 156 -14.78 10.10 -3.59
C ILE A 156 -14.96 10.29 -5.10
N LYS A 157 -14.07 11.07 -5.72
CA LYS A 157 -14.11 11.44 -7.14
C LYS A 157 -13.18 10.62 -8.02
N PHE A 158 -12.11 10.05 -7.47
CA PHE A 158 -11.16 9.22 -8.20
C PHE A 158 -10.47 8.21 -7.29
N ALA A 159 -9.83 7.20 -7.88
CA ALA A 159 -8.99 6.24 -7.18
C ALA A 159 -7.61 6.08 -7.83
N ILE A 160 -6.58 5.80 -7.03
CA ILE A 160 -5.22 5.47 -7.46
C ILE A 160 -4.89 4.07 -6.93
N GLY A 161 -4.88 3.07 -7.80
CA GLY A 161 -4.46 1.71 -7.44
C GLY A 161 -2.98 1.52 -7.71
N VAL A 162 -2.18 1.22 -6.68
CA VAL A 162 -0.74 0.97 -6.79
C VAL A 162 -0.44 -0.50 -6.60
N ALA A 163 0.00 -1.16 -7.66
CA ALA A 163 0.14 -2.61 -7.73
C ALA A 163 -1.06 -3.35 -7.09
N PRO A 164 -2.31 -3.03 -7.46
CA PRO A 164 -3.48 -3.62 -6.82
C PRO A 164 -3.62 -5.09 -7.23
N ALA A 165 -4.15 -5.91 -6.33
CA ALA A 165 -4.45 -7.31 -6.63
C ALA A 165 -5.86 -7.47 -7.24
N VAL A 166 -6.02 -8.42 -8.17
CA VAL A 166 -7.31 -8.73 -8.81
C VAL A 166 -8.04 -9.84 -8.06
N ASN A 167 -7.41 -11.02 -7.96
CA ASN A 167 -7.99 -12.23 -7.38
C ASN A 167 -7.01 -12.83 -6.38
N TRP A 168 -7.50 -13.12 -5.18
CA TRP A 168 -6.65 -13.58 -4.07
C TRP A 168 -5.87 -14.84 -4.41
N MET A 169 -6.54 -15.87 -4.95
CA MET A 169 -5.94 -17.18 -5.18
C MET A 169 -4.93 -17.17 -6.33
N ARG A 170 -5.27 -16.50 -7.44
CA ARG A 170 -4.35 -16.35 -8.57
C ARG A 170 -3.15 -15.52 -8.15
N GLN A 171 -3.38 -14.49 -7.34
CA GLN A 171 -2.30 -13.66 -6.84
C GLN A 171 -1.35 -14.40 -5.90
N GLY A 172 -1.88 -15.18 -4.96
CA GLY A 172 -1.07 -16.00 -4.07
C GLY A 172 -0.19 -16.98 -4.86
N LYS A 173 -0.77 -17.67 -5.85
CA LYS A 173 -0.03 -18.58 -6.72
C LYS A 173 1.08 -17.87 -7.50
N PHE A 174 0.81 -16.70 -8.08
CA PHE A 174 1.81 -15.92 -8.80
C PHE A 174 2.96 -15.53 -7.87
N ASN A 175 2.66 -14.96 -6.70
CA ASN A 175 3.68 -14.56 -5.72
C ASN A 175 4.59 -15.75 -5.38
N THR A 176 4.02 -16.91 -5.06
CA THR A 176 4.81 -18.11 -4.73
C THR A 176 5.74 -18.50 -5.88
N VAL A 177 5.25 -18.54 -7.12
CA VAL A 177 6.07 -18.88 -8.29
C VAL A 177 7.18 -17.85 -8.49
N SER A 178 6.83 -16.56 -8.57
CA SER A 178 7.79 -15.50 -8.88
C SER A 178 8.84 -15.31 -7.78
N GLU A 179 8.47 -15.48 -6.52
CA GLU A 179 9.41 -15.43 -5.41
C GLU A 179 10.41 -16.60 -5.45
N MET A 180 9.92 -17.82 -5.67
CA MET A 180 10.79 -19.00 -5.75
C MET A 180 11.68 -18.97 -7.00
N GLU A 181 11.18 -18.49 -8.15
CA GLU A 181 12.00 -18.29 -9.35
C GLU A 181 13.11 -17.26 -9.09
N TYR A 182 12.76 -16.15 -8.42
CA TYR A 182 13.73 -15.12 -8.04
C TYR A 182 14.82 -15.66 -7.10
N GLU A 183 14.47 -16.58 -6.20
CA GLU A 183 15.41 -17.25 -5.29
C GLU A 183 16.19 -18.41 -5.95
N GLY A 184 15.92 -18.73 -7.21
CA GLY A 184 16.65 -19.73 -7.98
C GLY A 184 16.20 -21.18 -7.75
N TYR A 185 14.99 -21.39 -7.22
CA TYR A 185 14.42 -22.74 -7.10
C TYR A 185 14.09 -23.35 -8.45
N SER A 186 14.19 -24.67 -8.54
CA SER A 186 13.81 -25.42 -9.74
C SER A 186 12.30 -25.52 -9.91
N SER A 187 11.84 -25.72 -11.14
CA SER A 187 10.41 -25.95 -11.43
C SER A 187 9.83 -27.15 -10.66
N LYS A 188 10.66 -28.16 -10.32
CA LYS A 188 10.24 -29.30 -9.50
C LYS A 188 9.92 -28.88 -8.06
N GLU A 189 10.73 -28.01 -7.47
CA GLU A 189 10.53 -27.48 -6.12
C GLU A 189 9.30 -26.56 -6.08
N ILE A 190 9.16 -25.69 -7.08
CA ILE A 190 7.99 -24.82 -7.24
C ILE A 190 6.71 -25.65 -7.33
N ASN A 191 6.67 -26.66 -8.20
CA ASN A 191 5.49 -27.54 -8.34
C ASN A 191 5.18 -28.31 -7.04
N LYS A 192 6.21 -28.72 -6.29
CA LYS A 192 6.02 -29.34 -4.97
C LYS A 192 5.38 -28.37 -3.99
N ARG A 193 5.86 -27.11 -3.93
CA ARG A 193 5.30 -26.07 -3.07
C ARG A 193 3.85 -25.75 -3.43
N LEU A 194 3.54 -25.58 -4.72
CA LEU A 194 2.17 -25.34 -5.19
C LEU A 194 1.22 -26.50 -4.86
N SER A 195 1.70 -27.74 -4.88
CA SER A 195 0.91 -28.90 -4.47
C SER A 195 0.62 -28.90 -2.96
N ILE A 196 1.56 -28.44 -2.13
CA ILE A 196 1.35 -28.26 -0.69
C ILE A 196 0.32 -27.15 -0.45
N GLU A 197 0.49 -25.98 -1.06
CA GLU A 197 -0.44 -24.86 -0.95
C GLU A 197 -1.86 -25.24 -1.39
N SER A 198 -2.01 -26.03 -2.48
CA SER A 198 -3.32 -26.54 -2.90
C SER A 198 -4.00 -27.36 -1.79
N LYS A 199 -3.27 -28.21 -1.08
CA LYS A 199 -3.83 -29.01 0.03
C LYS A 199 -4.17 -28.14 1.23
N VAL A 200 -3.34 -27.14 1.54
CA VAL A 200 -3.64 -26.16 2.59
C VAL A 200 -4.92 -25.37 2.24
N ASN A 201 -5.09 -24.99 0.98
CA ASN A 201 -6.30 -24.34 0.48
C ASN A 201 -7.53 -25.24 0.59
N ASP A 202 -7.40 -26.56 0.40
CA ASP A 202 -8.49 -27.50 0.61
C ASP A 202 -8.96 -27.51 2.08
N TYR A 203 -8.03 -27.50 3.04
CA TYR A 203 -8.37 -27.38 4.47
C TYR A 203 -8.98 -26.02 4.80
N LEU A 204 -8.48 -24.92 4.22
CA LEU A 204 -9.07 -23.58 4.39
C LEU A 204 -10.53 -23.55 3.90
N ASN A 205 -10.80 -24.11 2.71
CA ASN A 205 -12.15 -24.19 2.14
C ASN A 205 -13.10 -25.04 2.99
N GLN A 206 -12.58 -26.11 3.60
CA GLN A 206 -13.33 -26.99 4.51
C GLN A 206 -13.48 -26.41 5.92
N ASN A 207 -12.83 -25.27 6.22
CA ASN A 207 -12.70 -24.71 7.56
C ASN A 207 -12.13 -25.73 8.58
N ASP A 208 -11.18 -26.55 8.15
CA ASP A 208 -10.60 -27.63 8.95
C ASP A 208 -9.17 -27.28 9.41
N TYR A 209 -9.10 -26.39 10.41
CA TYR A 209 -7.83 -25.99 11.00
C TYR A 209 -7.12 -27.15 11.70
N GLN A 210 -7.87 -28.04 12.37
CA GLN A 210 -7.28 -29.17 13.08
C GLN A 210 -6.70 -30.22 12.11
N GLY A 211 -7.40 -30.48 10.99
CA GLY A 211 -6.88 -31.30 9.91
C GLY A 211 -5.62 -30.72 9.30
N TYR A 212 -5.58 -29.40 9.07
CA TYR A 212 -4.35 -28.71 8.66
C TYR A 212 -3.20 -28.93 9.64
N LEU A 213 -3.39 -28.72 10.95
CA LEU A 213 -2.36 -28.96 11.96
C LEU A 213 -1.88 -30.43 11.99
N ASN A 214 -2.82 -31.37 11.89
CA ASN A 214 -2.52 -32.81 11.88
C ASN A 214 -1.78 -33.24 10.60
N SER A 215 -1.99 -32.54 9.48
CA SER A 215 -1.38 -32.86 8.18
C SER A 215 0.13 -32.64 8.13
N LYS A 216 0.66 -31.74 8.98
CA LYS A 216 2.09 -31.36 9.02
C LYS A 216 2.65 -30.97 7.64
N LEU A 217 1.80 -30.34 6.82
CA LEU A 217 2.15 -29.93 5.45
C LEU A 217 3.16 -28.77 5.40
N GLU A 218 3.08 -27.86 6.36
CA GLU A 218 3.96 -26.68 6.48
C GLU A 218 4.89 -26.82 7.69
N LYS A 219 6.10 -26.27 7.56
CA LYS A 219 7.06 -26.20 8.67
C LYS A 219 6.66 -25.12 9.68
N ASP A 220 6.29 -23.96 9.16
CA ASP A 220 5.82 -22.82 9.94
C ASP A 220 4.29 -22.80 9.85
N ILE A 221 3.64 -22.96 11.01
CA ILE A 221 2.19 -23.07 11.06
C ILE A 221 1.52 -21.72 10.78
N ILE A 222 0.42 -21.73 10.05
CA ILE A 222 -0.46 -20.57 9.92
C ILE A 222 -1.21 -20.43 11.25
N GLU A 223 -0.89 -19.39 12.02
CA GLU A 223 -1.59 -19.09 13.27
C GLU A 223 -3.10 -18.91 13.06
N LYS A 224 -3.90 -19.23 14.10
CA LYS A 224 -5.36 -19.30 13.98
C LYS A 224 -6.00 -18.01 13.45
N ASP A 225 -5.57 -16.85 13.94
CA ASP A 225 -6.12 -15.57 13.49
C ASP A 225 -5.81 -15.32 12.00
N ARG A 226 -4.61 -15.69 11.55
CA ARG A 226 -4.23 -15.57 10.14
C ARG A 226 -4.96 -16.58 9.28
N TRP A 227 -5.21 -17.78 9.78
CA TRP A 227 -6.05 -18.79 9.12
C TRP A 227 -7.47 -18.27 8.89
N ASP A 228 -8.09 -17.73 9.94
CA ASP A 228 -9.45 -17.20 9.87
C ASP A 228 -9.52 -15.99 8.91
N PHE A 229 -8.51 -15.12 8.94
CA PHE A 229 -8.36 -14.00 8.01
C PHE A 229 -8.26 -14.46 6.54
N ILE A 230 -7.40 -15.44 6.24
CA ILE A 230 -7.24 -15.98 4.89
C ILE A 230 -8.56 -16.60 4.45
N ARG A 231 -9.16 -17.47 5.27
CA ARG A 231 -10.44 -18.12 4.93
C ARG A 231 -11.54 -17.11 4.62
N LYS A 232 -11.63 -16.02 5.38
CA LYS A 232 -12.61 -14.95 5.17
C LYS A 232 -12.42 -14.25 3.82
N ASN A 233 -11.17 -14.11 3.36
CA ASN A 233 -10.81 -13.28 2.21
C ASN A 233 -10.37 -14.06 0.95
N MET A 234 -10.09 -15.36 1.02
CA MET A 234 -9.50 -16.12 -0.08
C MET A 234 -10.38 -16.22 -1.33
N GLY A 235 -11.68 -15.98 -1.20
CA GLY A 235 -12.63 -15.93 -2.32
C GLY A 235 -12.68 -14.59 -3.05
N LEU A 236 -11.87 -13.59 -2.67
CA LEU A 236 -11.93 -12.26 -3.25
C LEU A 236 -11.52 -12.24 -4.73
N ASP A 237 -12.36 -11.61 -5.54
CA ASP A 237 -12.12 -11.30 -6.95
C ASP A 237 -12.74 -9.93 -7.27
N ASN A 238 -11.92 -8.98 -7.72
CA ASN A 238 -12.34 -7.59 -7.93
C ASN A 238 -13.09 -7.38 -9.26
N THR A 239 -13.08 -8.34 -10.19
CA THR A 239 -13.57 -8.17 -11.58
C THR A 239 -14.98 -7.56 -11.67
N LYS A 240 -15.90 -8.02 -10.81
CA LYS A 240 -17.28 -7.51 -10.76
C LYS A 240 -17.39 -6.08 -10.26
N GLU A 241 -16.54 -5.69 -9.32
CA GLU A 241 -16.51 -4.32 -8.79
C GLU A 241 -15.83 -3.36 -9.78
N LEU A 242 -14.78 -3.82 -10.48
CA LEU A 242 -14.14 -3.05 -11.54
C LEU A 242 -15.12 -2.68 -12.66
N ALA A 243 -16.02 -3.59 -13.04
CA ALA A 243 -17.04 -3.35 -14.06
C ALA A 243 -18.07 -2.25 -13.70
N LYS A 244 -18.18 -1.88 -12.42
CA LYS A 244 -19.09 -0.84 -11.94
C LYS A 244 -18.47 0.56 -11.94
N ILE A 245 -17.16 0.68 -12.16
CA ILE A 245 -16.46 1.96 -12.10
C ILE A 245 -16.99 2.92 -13.17
N LYS A 246 -17.40 4.11 -12.73
CA LYS A 246 -17.85 5.26 -13.56
C LYS A 246 -17.17 6.57 -13.20
N LYS A 247 -15.99 6.49 -12.57
CA LYS A 247 -15.19 7.60 -12.08
C LYS A 247 -13.72 7.37 -12.44
N PRO A 248 -12.89 8.41 -12.60
CA PRO A 248 -11.47 8.26 -12.90
C PRO A 248 -10.76 7.27 -11.96
N TYR A 249 -10.02 6.35 -12.56
CA TYR A 249 -9.20 5.35 -11.91
C TYR A 249 -7.82 5.37 -12.55
N TYR A 250 -6.80 5.64 -11.73
CA TYR A 250 -5.40 5.63 -12.14
C TYR A 250 -4.77 4.32 -11.66
N LEU A 251 -4.41 3.45 -12.60
CA LEU A 251 -3.71 2.20 -12.32
C LEU A 251 -2.21 2.40 -12.46
N ILE A 252 -1.45 2.19 -11.38
CA ILE A 252 0.00 2.27 -11.37
C ILE A 252 0.58 0.87 -11.15
N VAL A 253 1.36 0.37 -12.10
CA VAL A 253 1.96 -0.97 -12.05
C VAL A 253 3.45 -0.92 -12.39
N GLY A 254 4.24 -1.80 -11.74
CA GLY A 254 5.68 -1.88 -11.92
C GLY A 254 6.11 -3.11 -12.71
N ASP A 255 7.07 -2.96 -13.63
CA ASP A 255 7.51 -4.08 -14.48
C ASP A 255 8.47 -5.08 -13.80
N HIS A 256 8.82 -4.87 -12.52
CA HIS A 256 9.62 -5.77 -11.69
C HIS A 256 8.87 -6.20 -10.41
N ASP A 257 7.55 -6.12 -10.43
CA ASP A 257 6.71 -6.65 -9.36
C ASP A 257 6.71 -8.20 -9.40
N ILE A 258 7.09 -8.82 -8.28
CA ILE A 258 7.06 -10.28 -8.10
C ILE A 258 5.94 -10.72 -7.13
N ASN A 259 5.21 -9.76 -6.58
CA ASN A 259 4.13 -9.99 -5.63
C ASN A 259 2.78 -9.95 -6.32
N VAL A 260 2.64 -9.10 -7.36
CA VAL A 260 1.44 -8.93 -8.20
C VAL A 260 1.74 -9.22 -9.67
N ASP A 261 0.88 -10.01 -10.33
CA ASP A 261 1.00 -10.21 -11.79
C ASP A 261 0.52 -8.95 -12.49
N THR A 262 1.46 -8.08 -12.86
CA THR A 262 1.12 -6.78 -13.44
C THR A 262 0.54 -6.88 -14.84
N LYS A 263 0.86 -7.93 -15.59
CA LYS A 263 0.27 -8.19 -16.90
C LYS A 263 -1.18 -8.62 -16.75
N GLU A 264 -1.45 -9.62 -15.90
CA GLU A 264 -2.83 -10.02 -15.58
C GLU A 264 -3.64 -8.83 -15.07
N THR A 265 -3.05 -8.06 -14.15
CA THR A 265 -3.72 -6.90 -13.54
C THR A 265 -4.09 -5.86 -14.61
N GLU A 266 -3.15 -5.45 -15.46
CA GLU A 266 -3.42 -4.48 -16.53
C GLU A 266 -4.51 -5.00 -17.48
N GLU A 267 -4.41 -6.26 -17.94
CA GLU A 267 -5.37 -6.89 -18.84
C GLU A 267 -6.79 -6.94 -18.23
N VAL A 268 -6.90 -7.35 -16.96
CA VAL A 268 -8.19 -7.42 -16.27
C VAL A 268 -8.79 -6.03 -16.07
N TYR A 269 -7.99 -5.04 -15.67
CA TYR A 269 -8.47 -3.68 -15.47
C TYR A 269 -8.94 -3.05 -16.78
N GLN A 270 -8.15 -3.18 -17.86
CA GLN A 270 -8.53 -2.68 -19.19
C GLN A 270 -9.78 -3.37 -19.75
N LYS A 271 -9.98 -4.65 -19.42
CA LYS A 271 -11.15 -5.41 -19.86
C LYS A 271 -12.45 -5.00 -19.14
N HIS A 272 -12.37 -4.63 -17.87
CA HIS A 272 -13.57 -4.40 -17.05
C HIS A 272 -13.88 -2.92 -16.81
N ILE A 273 -12.88 -2.04 -16.75
CA ILE A 273 -13.11 -0.60 -16.61
C ILE A 273 -13.28 0.03 -17.99
N THR A 274 -14.31 0.85 -18.16
CA THR A 274 -14.50 1.60 -19.41
C THR A 274 -13.29 2.53 -19.64
N LYS A 275 -12.73 2.51 -20.85
CA LYS A 275 -11.48 3.22 -21.21
C LYS A 275 -11.47 4.71 -20.81
N GLU A 276 -12.61 5.39 -20.85
CA GLU A 276 -12.74 6.79 -20.46
C GLU A 276 -12.46 7.05 -18.97
N TYR A 277 -12.59 6.02 -18.13
CA TYR A 277 -12.35 6.09 -16.69
C TYR A 277 -11.01 5.49 -16.26
N LEU A 278 -10.23 4.88 -17.17
CA LEU A 278 -8.99 4.20 -16.82
C LEU A 278 -7.77 4.88 -17.46
N THR A 279 -6.85 5.31 -16.62
CA THR A 279 -5.49 5.72 -17.03
C THR A 279 -4.48 4.76 -16.41
N VAL A 280 -3.57 4.22 -17.23
CA VAL A 280 -2.57 3.25 -16.79
C VAL A 280 -1.16 3.87 -16.84
N TYR A 281 -0.42 3.78 -15.74
CA TYR A 281 0.98 4.18 -15.61
C TYR A 281 1.86 2.95 -15.41
N ASN A 282 2.59 2.59 -16.45
CA ASN A 282 3.55 1.48 -16.41
C ASN A 282 4.93 2.00 -16.00
N ILE A 283 5.29 1.78 -14.74
CA ILE A 283 6.52 2.29 -14.15
C ILE A 283 7.67 1.32 -14.45
N LYS A 284 8.68 1.82 -15.17
CA LYS A 284 9.89 1.08 -15.49
C LYS A 284 10.79 0.93 -14.28
N ASN A 285 11.39 -0.26 -14.13
CA ASN A 285 12.27 -0.63 -13.02
C ASN A 285 11.60 -0.38 -11.67
N ALA A 286 10.32 -0.74 -11.55
CA ALA A 286 9.55 -0.59 -10.33
C ALA A 286 9.12 -1.94 -9.80
N THR A 287 9.38 -2.15 -8.52
CA THR A 287 8.93 -3.33 -7.80
C THR A 287 7.51 -3.17 -7.25
N HIS A 288 7.02 -4.15 -6.48
CA HIS A 288 5.72 -4.10 -5.83
C HIS A 288 5.46 -2.83 -5.01
N ARG A 289 6.49 -2.35 -4.30
CA ARG A 289 6.43 -1.14 -3.48
C ARG A 289 6.75 0.13 -4.26
N MET A 290 6.80 0.05 -5.60
CA MET A 290 7.28 1.10 -6.51
C MET A 290 8.71 1.55 -6.25
N LEU A 291 9.52 0.69 -5.63
CA LEU A 291 10.94 0.93 -5.36
C LEU A 291 11.78 0.50 -6.56
N LYS A 292 13.04 0.96 -6.61
CA LYS A 292 14.04 0.45 -7.56
C LYS A 292 14.33 -1.04 -7.27
N PRO A 293 14.69 -1.88 -8.27
CA PRO A 293 14.82 -3.33 -8.08
C PRO A 293 15.86 -3.74 -7.04
N ARG A 294 16.91 -2.94 -6.85
CA ARG A 294 17.94 -3.18 -5.82
C ARG A 294 17.39 -3.13 -4.37
N HIS A 295 16.21 -2.56 -4.17
CA HIS A 295 15.52 -2.47 -2.88
C HIS A 295 14.44 -3.55 -2.69
N GLN A 296 14.39 -4.55 -3.57
CA GLN A 296 13.32 -5.56 -3.55
C GLN A 296 13.40 -6.52 -2.35
N LYS A 297 14.62 -6.92 -1.97
CA LYS A 297 14.86 -7.81 -0.81
C LYS A 297 15.98 -7.31 0.13
N ASP A 298 16.71 -6.25 -0.23
CA ASP A 298 17.80 -5.73 0.58
C ASP A 298 17.31 -4.67 1.57
N ASN A 299 16.90 -5.13 2.75
CA ASN A 299 16.42 -4.26 3.81
C ASN A 299 17.51 -3.32 4.34
N VAL A 300 18.79 -3.73 4.35
CA VAL A 300 19.88 -2.90 4.88
C VAL A 300 20.18 -1.75 3.93
N MET A 301 20.28 -2.03 2.63
CA MET A 301 20.47 -1.00 1.61
C MET A 301 19.28 -0.04 1.56
N THR A 302 18.05 -0.58 1.64
CA THR A 302 16.82 0.22 1.61
C THR A 302 16.78 1.17 2.80
N VAL A 303 17.00 0.66 4.02
CA VAL A 303 17.04 1.50 5.23
C VAL A 303 18.16 2.53 5.14
N GLY A 304 19.37 2.10 4.80
CA GLY A 304 20.53 2.99 4.69
C GLY A 304 20.27 4.15 3.73
N GLU A 305 19.81 3.88 2.51
CA GLU A 305 19.53 4.95 1.56
C GLU A 305 18.31 5.78 1.94
N SER A 306 17.27 5.19 2.54
CA SER A 306 16.09 5.95 2.96
C SER A 306 16.43 7.04 3.98
N ILE A 307 17.41 6.80 4.86
CA ILE A 307 17.89 7.78 5.84
C ILE A 307 18.58 8.96 5.15
N PHE A 308 19.40 8.70 4.13
CA PHE A 308 20.19 9.74 3.47
C PHE A 308 19.47 10.40 2.30
N ASN A 309 18.57 9.70 1.62
CA ASN A 309 17.85 10.16 0.45
C ASN A 309 16.54 9.37 0.26
N PRO A 310 15.50 9.67 1.06
CA PRO A 310 14.24 8.92 1.06
C PRO A 310 13.52 8.98 -0.30
N ARG A 311 13.72 10.04 -1.08
CA ARG A 311 13.12 10.17 -2.42
C ARG A 311 13.76 9.23 -3.44
N ALA A 312 15.06 8.92 -3.30
CA ALA A 312 15.83 8.18 -4.30
C ALA A 312 15.60 6.68 -4.31
N ILE A 313 14.94 6.10 -3.29
CA ILE A 313 14.65 4.66 -3.27
C ILE A 313 13.55 4.28 -4.26
N PHE A 314 12.66 5.23 -4.60
CA PHE A 314 11.55 5.02 -5.53
C PHE A 314 12.02 4.92 -6.98
N ALA A 315 11.31 4.13 -7.77
CA ALA A 315 11.42 4.20 -9.22
C ALA A 315 10.94 5.60 -9.68
N PRO A 316 11.74 6.37 -10.44
CA PRO A 316 11.41 7.77 -10.73
C PRO A 316 10.05 7.98 -11.40
N GLY A 317 9.60 7.02 -12.21
CA GLY A 317 8.29 7.10 -12.86
C GLY A 317 7.11 7.11 -11.88
N TYR A 318 7.26 6.55 -10.67
CA TYR A 318 6.18 6.52 -9.69
C TYR A 318 5.85 7.92 -9.15
N LEU A 319 6.84 8.65 -8.66
CA LEU A 319 6.62 10.02 -8.17
C LEU A 319 6.17 10.95 -9.30
N ASN A 320 6.68 10.75 -10.52
CA ASN A 320 6.20 11.49 -11.70
C ASN A 320 4.71 11.20 -12.00
N ALA A 321 4.26 9.95 -11.87
CA ALA A 321 2.85 9.59 -12.05
C ALA A 321 1.96 10.26 -10.99
N LEU A 322 2.36 10.24 -9.71
CA LEU A 322 1.61 10.95 -8.66
C LEU A 322 1.53 12.46 -8.91
N LYS A 323 2.63 13.06 -9.37
CA LYS A 323 2.67 14.48 -9.73
C LYS A 323 1.75 14.81 -10.90
N ASP A 324 1.75 13.98 -11.94
CA ASP A 324 0.87 14.12 -13.11
C ASP A 324 -0.61 14.02 -12.70
N ILE A 325 -0.96 13.01 -11.91
CA ILE A 325 -2.30 12.85 -11.35
C ILE A 325 -2.67 14.09 -10.53
N GLY A 326 -1.84 14.52 -9.58
CA GLY A 326 -2.10 15.67 -8.73
C GLY A 326 -2.36 16.98 -9.49
N LYS A 327 -1.65 17.20 -10.60
CA LYS A 327 -1.85 18.33 -11.51
C LYS A 327 -3.13 18.25 -12.33
N GLY A 328 -3.57 17.04 -12.66
CA GLY A 328 -4.75 16.78 -13.48
C GLY A 328 -6.08 16.86 -12.73
N LEU A 329 -6.05 16.92 -11.39
CA LEU A 329 -7.21 17.05 -10.49
C LEU A 329 -7.63 18.51 -10.30
#